data_AF-A0A1M7FD45-F1
#
_entry.id   AF-A0A1M7FD45-F1
#
_cell.length_a   1.000
_cell.length_b   1.000
_cell.length_c   1.000
_cell.angle_alpha   90.00
_cell.angle_beta   90.00
_cell.angle_gamma   90.00
#
_symmetry.space_group_name_H-M   'P 1'
#
loop_
_entity.id
_entity.type
_entity.pdbx_description
1 polymer ?
#
loop_
_entity_poly.entity_id
_entity_poly.type
_entity_poly.pdbx_seq_one_letter_code
_entity_poly.pdbx_strand_id
1 'polypeptide(L)'
;MQIACITKWLSVCMLVFLFNSVHAQQLRLGDLGTSVTSKAAVLELNSSKQGLLLTRVPGTALAAAPLNTAPAGMIVFNTTDTSLYVRVGSTWQKLTAPNVSPAYYSLAGAATNTILQTPMKIIVDSVTNISSGLPFVNIPAGFYTQIVNIQATAKGGNTANAVPIVAVYNYTTTRVTFAVIVGNPGLLGLGNSVVMDGDVTHKIYYTITGY
;
A
#
# COMPACT_ATOMS: atom_id res chain seq x y z
N MET A 1 -35.92 -26.70 68.02
CA MET A 1 -36.53 -26.07 66.83
C MET A 1 -35.52 -25.38 65.88
N GLN A 2 -34.25 -25.15 66.29
CA GLN A 2 -33.22 -24.48 65.45
C GLN A 2 -32.62 -25.35 64.32
N ILE A 3 -32.54 -26.68 64.48
CA ILE A 3 -31.86 -27.58 63.52
C ILE A 3 -32.60 -27.69 62.18
N ALA A 4 -33.94 -27.62 62.17
CA ALA A 4 -34.76 -27.68 60.96
C ALA A 4 -34.71 -26.40 60.11
N CYS A 5 -34.28 -25.27 60.70
CA CYS A 5 -34.08 -24.03 59.96
C CYS A 5 -32.78 -24.11 59.15
N ILE A 6 -31.68 -24.57 59.75
CA ILE A 6 -30.36 -24.65 59.11
C ILE A 6 -30.35 -25.59 57.90
N THR A 7 -31.03 -26.74 57.96
CA THR A 7 -31.10 -27.68 56.82
C THR A 7 -31.88 -27.13 55.64
N LYS A 8 -32.90 -26.29 55.85
CA LYS A 8 -33.63 -25.63 54.75
C LYS A 8 -32.75 -24.63 54.00
N TRP A 9 -31.94 -23.86 54.71
CA TRP A 9 -31.02 -22.90 54.08
C TRP A 9 -29.86 -23.61 53.37
N LEU A 10 -29.38 -24.73 53.90
CA LEU A 10 -28.32 -25.53 53.27
C LEU A 10 -28.78 -26.16 51.94
N SER A 11 -30.01 -26.68 51.87
CA SER A 11 -30.58 -27.23 50.63
C SER A 11 -30.83 -26.15 49.57
N VAL A 12 -31.21 -24.93 49.97
CA VAL A 12 -31.37 -23.80 49.04
C VAL A 12 -30.01 -23.37 48.46
N CYS A 13 -28.96 -23.26 49.29
CA CYS A 13 -27.62 -22.94 48.81
C CYS A 13 -27.09 -24.00 47.83
N MET A 14 -27.27 -25.28 48.12
CA MET A 14 -26.83 -26.37 47.24
C MET A 14 -27.57 -26.36 45.88
N LEU A 15 -28.86 -26.03 45.88
CA LEU A 15 -29.65 -25.89 44.66
C LEU A 15 -29.20 -24.68 43.82
N VAL A 16 -28.83 -23.56 44.45
CA VAL A 16 -28.30 -22.37 43.76
C VAL A 16 -26.92 -22.64 43.12
N PHE A 17 -26.07 -23.45 43.74
CA PHE A 17 -24.77 -23.83 43.13
C PHE A 17 -24.92 -24.76 41.92
N LEU A 18 -25.99 -25.57 41.84
CA LEU A 18 -26.25 -26.47 40.70
C LEU A 18 -26.76 -25.76 39.44
N PHE A 19 -27.28 -24.53 39.56
CA PHE A 19 -27.77 -23.74 38.42
C PHE A 19 -26.77 -22.73 37.85
N ASN A 20 -25.59 -22.60 38.45
CA ASN A 20 -24.53 -21.78 37.88
C ASN A 20 -23.77 -22.59 36.82
N SER A 21 -24.22 -22.50 35.57
CA SER A 21 -23.49 -23.04 34.43
C SER A 21 -22.14 -22.32 34.29
N VAL A 22 -21.07 -22.98 34.73
CA VAL A 22 -19.69 -22.49 34.53
C VAL A 22 -19.34 -22.71 33.06
N HIS A 23 -19.59 -21.69 32.22
CA HIS A 23 -19.25 -21.74 30.81
C HIS A 23 -17.76 -21.42 30.64
N ALA A 24 -16.92 -22.46 30.52
CA ALA A 24 -15.57 -22.30 30.00
C ALA A 24 -15.66 -21.97 28.49
N GLN A 25 -15.74 -20.69 28.15
CA GLN A 25 -15.97 -20.23 26.77
C GLN A 25 -14.71 -20.01 25.93
N GLN A 26 -13.51 -20.17 26.51
CA GLN A 26 -12.27 -19.84 25.80
C GLN A 26 -11.21 -20.94 25.96
N LEU A 27 -10.65 -21.36 24.83
CA LEU A 27 -9.47 -22.22 24.74
C LEU A 27 -8.24 -21.35 24.46
N ARG A 28 -7.22 -21.44 25.31
CA ARG A 28 -5.92 -20.80 25.07
C ARG A 28 -4.83 -21.87 25.02
N LEU A 29 -3.93 -21.76 24.05
CA LEU A 29 -2.81 -22.69 23.83
C LEU A 29 -1.51 -21.92 23.61
N GLY A 30 -0.40 -22.47 24.12
CA GLY A 30 0.97 -21.98 23.91
C GLY A 30 1.61 -21.33 25.14
N ASP A 31 2.39 -20.27 24.98
CA ASP A 31 3.16 -19.60 26.04
C ASP A 31 2.21 -18.91 27.06
N LEU A 32 1.99 -19.59 28.19
CA LEU A 32 1.04 -19.20 29.25
C LEU A 32 1.60 -18.16 30.24
N GLY A 33 2.48 -17.25 29.79
CA GLY A 33 3.04 -16.19 30.66
C GLY A 33 1.97 -15.28 31.30
N THR A 34 2.37 -14.18 31.93
CA THR A 34 1.47 -13.24 32.63
C THR A 34 0.50 -12.45 31.72
N SER A 35 0.48 -12.74 30.42
CA SER A 35 -0.32 -12.03 29.43
C SER A 35 -1.82 -12.18 29.68
N VAL A 36 -2.50 -11.04 29.73
CA VAL A 36 -3.96 -10.93 29.83
C VAL A 36 -4.59 -11.57 28.60
N THR A 37 -5.41 -12.59 28.82
CA THR A 37 -6.15 -13.30 27.77
C THR A 37 -7.13 -12.35 27.05
N SER A 38 -7.21 -12.45 25.72
CA SER A 38 -8.11 -11.61 24.93
C SER A 38 -9.57 -12.05 25.12
N LYS A 39 -10.38 -11.23 25.79
CA LYS A 39 -11.82 -11.51 26.02
C LYS A 39 -12.66 -11.65 24.74
N ALA A 40 -12.16 -11.17 23.60
CA ALA A 40 -12.85 -11.25 22.33
C ALA A 40 -12.65 -12.58 21.59
N ALA A 41 -11.77 -13.46 22.06
CA ALA A 41 -11.41 -14.70 21.36
C ALA A 41 -11.97 -15.94 22.06
N VAL A 42 -12.59 -16.85 21.30
CA VAL A 42 -12.91 -18.21 21.78
C VAL A 42 -11.68 -19.13 21.72
N LEU A 43 -10.76 -18.89 20.78
CA LEU A 43 -9.49 -19.59 20.65
C LEU A 43 -8.35 -18.59 20.58
N GLU A 44 -7.39 -18.69 21.49
CA GLU A 44 -6.15 -17.91 21.46
C GLU A 44 -4.94 -18.86 21.34
N LEU A 45 -4.12 -18.65 20.31
CA LEU A 45 -2.84 -19.34 20.13
C LEU A 45 -1.74 -18.30 20.37
N ASN A 46 -0.95 -18.48 21.42
CA ASN A 46 0.13 -17.57 21.77
C ASN A 46 1.44 -18.34 21.79
N SER A 47 2.35 -18.11 20.84
CA SER A 47 3.66 -18.75 20.87
C SER A 47 4.71 -17.86 20.24
N SER A 48 5.89 -17.83 20.84
CA SER A 48 7.06 -17.15 20.28
C SER A 48 7.75 -17.92 19.15
N LYS A 49 7.43 -19.21 18.97
CA LYS A 49 8.18 -20.12 18.06
C LYS A 49 7.31 -21.08 17.24
N GLN A 50 6.02 -21.17 17.53
CA GLN A 50 5.10 -22.08 16.85
C GLN A 50 3.98 -21.30 16.16
N GLY A 51 3.52 -21.83 15.02
CA GLY A 51 2.37 -21.30 14.29
C GLY A 51 1.22 -22.29 14.26
N LEU A 52 0.08 -21.84 13.75
CA LEU A 52 -1.05 -22.72 13.42
C LEU A 52 -0.79 -23.39 12.07
N LEU A 53 -0.67 -24.72 12.06
CA LEU A 53 -0.70 -25.49 10.83
C LEU A 53 -2.16 -25.78 10.45
N LEU A 54 -2.62 -25.18 9.35
CA LEU A 54 -3.97 -25.38 8.83
C LEU A 54 -4.11 -26.71 8.09
N THR A 55 -5.35 -27.16 7.92
CA THR A 55 -5.67 -28.31 7.07
C THR A 55 -5.17 -28.07 5.64
N ARG A 56 -4.31 -28.97 5.17
CA ARG A 56 -3.67 -28.90 3.85
C ARG A 56 -4.45 -29.76 2.86
N VAL A 57 -4.93 -29.17 1.78
CA VAL A 57 -5.77 -29.85 0.78
C VAL A 57 -5.31 -29.55 -0.64
N PRO A 58 -5.42 -30.49 -1.59
CA PRO A 58 -5.17 -30.18 -3.00
C PRO A 58 -6.27 -29.24 -3.54
N GLY A 59 -5.96 -28.46 -4.57
CA GLY A 59 -6.91 -27.50 -5.14
C GLY A 59 -8.21 -28.13 -5.63
N THR A 60 -8.16 -29.37 -6.12
CA THR A 60 -9.34 -30.13 -6.53
C THR A 60 -10.29 -30.43 -5.37
N ALA A 61 -9.79 -30.51 -4.13
CA ALA A 61 -10.63 -30.76 -2.96
C ALA A 61 -11.55 -29.59 -2.63
N LEU A 62 -11.20 -28.35 -3.00
CA LEU A 62 -12.04 -27.17 -2.75
C LEU A 62 -13.41 -27.23 -3.45
N ALA A 63 -13.50 -27.98 -4.55
CA ALA A 63 -14.72 -28.22 -5.31
C ALA A 63 -15.40 -29.57 -4.99
N ALA A 64 -14.80 -30.40 -4.13
CA ALA A 64 -15.32 -31.70 -3.73
C ALA A 64 -15.96 -31.66 -2.33
N ALA A 65 -16.88 -32.58 -2.06
CA ALA A 65 -17.44 -32.74 -0.72
C ALA A 65 -16.36 -33.19 0.28
N PRO A 66 -16.36 -32.67 1.52
CA PRO A 66 -17.33 -31.71 2.08
C PRO A 66 -16.97 -30.23 1.89
N LEU A 67 -15.82 -29.91 1.28
CA LEU A 67 -15.33 -28.52 1.18
C LEU A 67 -16.11 -27.66 0.18
N ASN A 68 -16.81 -28.28 -0.77
CA ASN A 68 -17.70 -27.58 -1.70
C ASN A 68 -18.92 -26.94 -1.00
N THR A 69 -19.30 -27.44 0.19
CA THR A 69 -20.39 -26.92 1.04
C THR A 69 -19.88 -26.37 2.37
N ALA A 70 -18.57 -26.10 2.50
CA ALA A 70 -18.01 -25.50 3.69
C ALA A 70 -18.71 -24.17 4.06
N PRO A 71 -18.96 -23.91 5.35
CA PRO A 71 -19.49 -22.64 5.82
C PRO A 71 -18.51 -21.49 5.58
N ALA A 72 -19.03 -20.28 5.39
CA ALA A 72 -18.23 -19.08 5.26
C ALA A 72 -17.34 -18.84 6.51
N GLY A 73 -16.14 -18.33 6.29
CA GLY A 73 -15.12 -18.13 7.33
C GLY A 73 -14.17 -19.31 7.53
N MET A 74 -14.42 -20.47 6.92
CA MET A 74 -13.48 -21.60 6.95
C MET A 74 -12.17 -21.25 6.21
N ILE A 75 -11.03 -21.68 6.75
CA ILE A 75 -9.69 -21.39 6.19
C ILE A 75 -8.95 -22.71 5.95
N VAL A 76 -8.30 -22.83 4.80
CA VAL A 76 -7.46 -23.98 4.43
C VAL A 76 -6.19 -23.53 3.72
N PHE A 77 -5.18 -24.40 3.69
CA PHE A 77 -3.99 -24.22 2.85
C PHE A 77 -4.12 -25.10 1.60
N ASN A 78 -4.15 -24.48 0.43
CA ASN A 78 -4.14 -25.18 -0.84
C ASN A 78 -2.71 -25.57 -1.22
N THR A 79 -2.47 -26.87 -1.39
CA THR A 79 -1.13 -27.40 -1.71
C THR A 79 -0.78 -27.31 -3.19
N THR A 80 -1.76 -27.12 -4.07
CA THR A 80 -1.52 -27.02 -5.52
C THR A 80 -0.84 -25.71 -5.90
N ASP A 81 -1.23 -24.59 -5.26
CA ASP A 81 -0.70 -23.25 -5.55
C ASP A 81 -0.06 -22.59 -4.31
N THR A 82 0.23 -23.40 -3.28
CA THR A 82 0.90 -23.03 -2.03
C THR A 82 0.34 -21.77 -1.37
N SER A 83 -0.99 -21.65 -1.33
CA SER A 83 -1.67 -20.43 -0.90
C SER A 83 -2.77 -20.69 0.13
N LEU A 84 -3.04 -19.68 0.96
CA LEU A 84 -4.17 -19.70 1.89
C LEU A 84 -5.48 -19.38 1.15
N TYR A 85 -6.55 -20.06 1.54
CA TYR A 85 -7.90 -19.82 1.04
C TYR A 85 -8.86 -19.64 2.20
N VAL A 86 -9.77 -18.68 2.07
CA VAL A 86 -10.90 -18.46 2.97
C VAL A 86 -12.21 -18.67 2.21
N ARG A 87 -13.18 -19.31 2.85
CA ARG A 87 -14.52 -19.47 2.31
C ARG A 87 -15.29 -18.17 2.49
N VAL A 88 -15.64 -17.50 1.40
CA VAL A 88 -16.46 -16.29 1.40
C VAL A 88 -17.76 -16.59 0.68
N GLY A 89 -18.87 -16.59 1.43
CA GLY A 89 -20.16 -17.11 0.96
C GLY A 89 -20.02 -18.56 0.46
N SER A 90 -20.34 -18.79 -0.81
CA SER A 90 -20.27 -20.10 -1.46
C SER A 90 -18.99 -20.31 -2.29
N THR A 91 -17.99 -19.44 -2.14
CA THR A 91 -16.76 -19.48 -2.96
C THR A 91 -15.50 -19.54 -2.10
N TRP A 92 -14.50 -20.27 -2.57
CA TRP A 92 -13.16 -20.24 -1.99
C TRP A 92 -12.39 -19.08 -2.61
N GLN A 93 -11.98 -18.12 -1.77
CA GLN A 93 -11.17 -16.99 -2.18
C GLN A 93 -9.74 -17.17 -1.70
N LYS A 94 -8.80 -17.04 -2.63
CA LYS A 94 -7.37 -17.03 -2.33
C LYS A 94 -7.04 -15.78 -1.53
N LEU A 95 -6.41 -15.94 -0.38
CA LEU A 95 -5.88 -14.83 0.39
C LEU A 95 -4.57 -14.38 -0.26
N THR A 96 -4.65 -13.33 -1.05
CA THR A 96 -3.47 -12.63 -1.58
C THR A 96 -3.12 -11.50 -0.63
N ALA A 97 -1.83 -11.31 -0.35
CA ALA A 97 -1.39 -10.07 0.27
C ALA A 97 -1.90 -8.91 -0.60
N PRO A 98 -2.47 -7.83 -0.01
CA PRO A 98 -2.75 -6.64 -0.80
C PRO A 98 -1.42 -6.20 -1.40
N ASN A 99 -1.33 -6.25 -2.73
CA ASN A 99 -0.25 -5.56 -3.42
C ASN A 99 -0.45 -4.08 -3.10
N VAL A 100 0.28 -3.55 -2.12
CA VAL A 100 0.35 -2.10 -1.85
C VAL A 100 1.04 -1.32 -2.98
N SER A 101 1.30 -1.97 -4.11
CA SER A 101 1.73 -1.29 -5.32
C SER A 101 0.49 -0.77 -6.04
N PRO A 102 0.37 0.55 -6.28
CA PRO A 102 -0.75 1.08 -7.06
C PRO A 102 -0.81 0.36 -8.41
N ALA A 103 -1.98 -0.16 -8.77
CA ALA A 103 -2.20 -0.71 -10.10
C ALA A 103 -2.25 0.45 -11.10
N TYR A 104 -1.19 0.61 -11.89
CA TYR A 104 -1.16 1.58 -12.98
C TYR A 104 -1.63 0.91 -14.27
N TYR A 105 -2.71 1.42 -14.86
CA TYR A 105 -3.22 1.01 -16.16
C TYR A 105 -2.69 1.98 -17.22
N SER A 106 -2.13 1.48 -18.32
CA SER A 106 -1.91 2.30 -19.52
C SER A 106 -2.73 1.74 -20.68
N LEU A 107 -3.40 2.62 -21.42
CA LEU A 107 -4.19 2.25 -22.59
C LEU A 107 -3.43 2.67 -23.85
N ALA A 108 -2.79 1.70 -24.50
CA ALA A 108 -2.55 1.73 -25.95
C ALA A 108 -2.34 0.30 -26.46
N GLY A 109 -3.41 -0.34 -26.95
CA GLY A 109 -3.33 -1.57 -27.76
C GLY A 109 -3.40 -2.92 -27.03
N ALA A 110 -3.55 -2.96 -25.71
CA ALA A 110 -3.75 -4.22 -24.99
C ALA A 110 -5.25 -4.50 -24.78
N ALA A 111 -5.70 -5.68 -25.22
CA ALA A 111 -6.99 -6.23 -24.81
C ALA A 111 -7.07 -6.23 -23.27
N THR A 112 -8.07 -5.54 -22.71
CA THR A 112 -8.59 -5.69 -21.33
C THR A 112 -7.58 -6.00 -20.21
N ASN A 113 -7.25 -5.01 -19.38
CA ASN A 113 -6.76 -5.20 -18.00
C ASN A 113 -5.50 -6.08 -17.83
N THR A 114 -4.54 -6.02 -18.76
CA THR A 114 -3.22 -6.64 -18.52
C THR A 114 -2.43 -5.78 -17.54
N ILE A 115 -2.09 -6.34 -16.38
CA ILE A 115 -1.19 -5.70 -15.40
C ILE A 115 0.14 -5.41 -16.10
N LEU A 116 0.59 -4.16 -16.06
CA LEU A 116 1.93 -3.81 -16.55
C LEU A 116 2.97 -4.56 -15.72
N GLN A 117 3.81 -5.37 -16.40
CA GLN A 117 4.92 -6.08 -15.75
C GLN A 117 5.96 -5.12 -15.15
N THR A 118 5.93 -3.86 -15.56
CA THR A 118 6.75 -2.77 -14.99
C THR A 118 5.81 -1.62 -14.61
N PRO A 119 5.59 -1.34 -13.31
CA PRO A 119 4.67 -0.30 -12.90
C PRO A 119 5.17 1.08 -13.34
N MET A 120 4.27 1.92 -13.84
CA MET A 120 4.60 3.31 -14.11
C MET A 120 4.97 4.04 -12.81
N LYS A 121 6.03 4.85 -12.86
CA LYS A 121 6.50 5.69 -11.77
C LYS A 121 6.40 7.14 -12.21
N ILE A 122 6.09 8.01 -11.25
CA ILE A 122 5.92 9.45 -11.46
C ILE A 122 6.75 10.18 -10.42
N ILE A 123 7.56 11.15 -10.84
CA ILE A 123 8.21 12.12 -9.96
C ILE A 123 7.55 13.47 -10.21
N VAL A 124 7.05 14.10 -9.15
CA VAL A 124 6.51 15.47 -9.15
C VAL A 124 7.28 16.26 -8.12
N ASP A 125 8.07 17.24 -8.56
CA ASP A 125 8.92 18.03 -7.68
C ASP A 125 9.33 19.36 -8.37
N SER A 126 10.23 20.12 -7.75
CA SER A 126 10.77 21.37 -8.27
C SER A 126 12.29 21.44 -8.11
N VAL A 127 12.93 22.23 -8.98
CA VAL A 127 14.35 22.59 -8.87
C VAL A 127 14.50 24.09 -9.04
N THR A 128 15.41 24.69 -8.30
CA THR A 128 15.72 26.11 -8.41
C THR A 128 16.60 26.36 -9.65
N ASN A 129 16.37 27.47 -10.34
CA ASN A 129 17.28 27.91 -11.39
C ASN A 129 18.67 28.25 -10.81
N ILE A 130 19.70 28.28 -11.66
CA ILE A 130 21.09 28.52 -11.25
C ILE A 130 21.67 29.72 -12.00
N SER A 131 22.61 30.42 -11.36
CA SER A 131 23.21 31.64 -11.91
C SER A 131 24.17 31.41 -13.09
N SER A 132 24.61 30.16 -13.29
CA SER A 132 25.47 29.76 -14.39
C SER A 132 25.25 28.28 -14.72
N GLY A 133 25.16 27.97 -16.01
CA GLY A 133 24.88 26.61 -16.50
C GLY A 133 23.39 26.33 -16.62
N LEU A 134 23.03 25.04 -16.65
CA LEU A 134 21.65 24.59 -16.77
C LEU A 134 21.21 23.84 -15.49
N PRO A 135 20.06 24.19 -14.89
CA PRO A 135 19.53 23.46 -13.74
C PRO A 135 19.17 22.02 -14.12
N PHE A 136 19.38 21.09 -13.19
CA PHE A 136 19.12 19.67 -13.42
C PHE A 136 18.57 18.98 -12.18
N VAL A 137 17.85 17.89 -12.38
CA VAL A 137 17.43 16.95 -11.33
C VAL A 137 18.12 15.61 -11.55
N ASN A 138 18.59 15.01 -10.46
CA ASN A 138 19.07 13.63 -10.45
C ASN A 138 17.92 12.67 -10.14
N ILE A 139 17.84 11.61 -10.92
CA ILE A 139 16.92 10.49 -10.69
C ILE A 139 17.74 9.33 -10.12
N PRO A 140 17.28 8.65 -9.05
CA PRO A 140 17.98 7.49 -8.51
C PRO A 140 18.23 6.42 -9.58
N ALA A 141 19.43 5.83 -9.58
CA ALA A 141 19.77 4.77 -10.52
C ALA A 141 18.80 3.59 -10.40
N GLY A 142 18.35 3.07 -11.54
CA GLY A 142 17.37 1.98 -11.60
C GLY A 142 15.92 2.40 -11.29
N PHE A 143 15.66 3.68 -10.99
CA PHE A 143 14.30 4.14 -10.78
C PHE A 143 13.48 4.10 -12.07
N TYR A 144 14.03 4.54 -13.21
CA TYR A 144 13.45 4.33 -14.53
C TYR A 144 14.35 3.44 -15.37
N THR A 145 13.75 2.47 -16.04
CA THR A 145 14.31 1.79 -17.22
C THR A 145 14.06 2.60 -18.48
N GLN A 146 12.94 3.33 -18.53
CA GLN A 146 12.59 4.24 -19.61
C GLN A 146 11.78 5.44 -19.11
N ILE A 147 12.12 6.64 -19.59
CA ILE A 147 11.30 7.85 -19.40
C ILE A 147 10.37 8.00 -20.60
N VAL A 148 9.08 8.18 -20.33
CA VAL A 148 8.02 8.29 -21.32
C VAL A 148 7.62 9.74 -21.55
N ASN A 149 7.57 10.55 -20.50
CA ASN A 149 7.16 11.95 -20.59
C ASN A 149 7.85 12.81 -19.54
N ILE A 150 8.17 14.04 -19.91
CA ILE A 150 8.67 15.08 -19.00
C ILE A 150 7.89 16.35 -19.32
N GLN A 151 7.23 16.90 -18.30
CA GLN A 151 6.59 18.21 -18.36
C GLN A 151 7.28 19.12 -17.38
N ALA A 152 7.53 20.37 -17.78
CA ALA A 152 8.14 21.37 -16.93
C ALA A 152 7.43 22.72 -17.13
N THR A 153 7.30 23.46 -16.04
CA THR A 153 6.84 24.85 -16.02
C THR A 153 7.77 25.64 -15.11
N ALA A 154 7.99 26.91 -15.40
CA ALA A 154 8.80 27.77 -14.56
C ALA A 154 7.94 28.89 -13.97
N LYS A 155 8.29 29.32 -12.76
CA LYS A 155 7.64 30.42 -12.07
C LYS A 155 8.69 31.27 -11.39
N GLY A 156 8.50 32.58 -11.46
CA GLY A 156 9.37 33.57 -10.85
C GLY A 156 9.19 34.93 -11.53
N GLY A 157 9.89 35.93 -11.01
CA GLY A 157 9.89 37.28 -11.55
C GLY A 157 8.67 38.11 -11.12
N ASN A 158 8.88 39.41 -10.99
CA ASN A 158 7.83 40.38 -10.63
C ASN A 158 7.39 41.25 -11.83
N THR A 159 7.94 41.00 -13.02
CA THR A 159 7.66 41.78 -14.23
C THR A 159 7.47 40.84 -15.42
N ALA A 160 6.78 41.31 -16.46
CA ALA A 160 6.55 40.52 -17.68
C ALA A 160 7.86 40.06 -18.36
N ASN A 161 8.94 40.81 -18.18
CA ASN A 161 10.26 40.49 -18.76
C ASN A 161 11.06 39.51 -17.89
N ALA A 162 10.66 39.33 -16.63
CA ALA A 162 11.27 38.40 -15.68
C ALA A 162 10.47 37.10 -15.55
N VAL A 163 9.43 36.86 -16.36
CA VAL A 163 8.68 35.60 -16.33
C VAL A 163 9.51 34.52 -17.04
N PRO A 164 9.94 33.46 -16.33
CA PRO A 164 10.77 32.42 -16.95
C PRO A 164 9.94 31.48 -17.83
N ILE A 165 10.53 31.07 -18.96
CA ILE A 165 10.05 29.97 -19.79
C ILE A 165 11.05 28.83 -19.65
N VAL A 166 10.57 27.61 -19.48
CA VAL A 166 11.41 26.41 -19.35
C VAL A 166 11.16 25.43 -20.47
N ALA A 167 12.24 24.81 -20.93
CA ALA A 167 12.21 23.64 -21.79
C ALA A 167 13.08 22.53 -21.20
N VAL A 168 12.75 21.28 -21.53
CA VAL A 168 13.65 20.14 -21.26
C VAL A 168 14.79 20.22 -22.27
N TYR A 169 16.01 20.41 -21.78
CA TYR A 169 17.19 20.53 -22.63
C TYR A 169 17.72 19.16 -23.07
N ASN A 170 17.89 18.25 -22.10
CA ASN A 170 18.22 16.85 -22.36
C ASN A 170 17.78 15.98 -21.17
N TYR A 171 17.77 14.67 -21.37
CA TYR A 171 17.51 13.72 -20.29
C TYR A 171 18.18 12.36 -20.53
N THR A 172 18.40 11.64 -19.43
CA THR A 172 18.73 10.23 -19.34
C THR A 172 17.83 9.59 -18.28
N THR A 173 17.91 8.28 -18.07
CA THR A 173 17.17 7.60 -16.99
C THR A 173 17.61 8.02 -15.59
N THR A 174 18.72 8.75 -15.46
CA THR A 174 19.31 9.18 -14.18
C THR A 174 19.38 10.69 -14.02
N ARG A 175 19.05 11.48 -15.05
CA ARG A 175 19.13 12.94 -15.00
C ARG A 175 18.20 13.62 -16.00
N VAL A 176 17.60 14.74 -15.61
CA VAL A 176 16.92 15.66 -16.53
C VAL A 176 17.54 17.04 -16.37
N THR A 177 17.88 17.68 -17.48
CA THR A 177 18.44 19.04 -17.51
C THR A 177 17.44 19.98 -18.17
N PHE A 178 17.27 21.17 -17.62
CA PHE A 178 16.33 22.17 -18.10
C PHE A 178 17.07 23.39 -18.65
N ALA A 179 16.56 23.95 -19.74
CA ALA A 179 16.93 25.28 -20.19
C ALA A 179 15.88 26.27 -19.70
N VAL A 180 16.31 27.32 -19.00
CA VAL A 180 15.45 28.40 -18.52
C VAL A 180 15.87 29.67 -19.22
N ILE A 181 14.89 30.37 -19.77
CA ILE A 181 15.09 31.60 -20.52
C ILE A 181 14.11 32.65 -20.02
N VAL A 182 14.51 33.92 -20.12
CA VAL A 182 13.69 35.09 -19.76
C VAL A 182 13.75 36.13 -20.88
N GLY A 183 12.80 37.04 -20.90
CA GLY A 183 12.83 38.18 -21.82
C GLY A 183 14.00 39.10 -21.50
N ASN A 184 14.73 39.53 -22.53
CA ASN A 184 15.77 40.55 -22.37
C ASN A 184 15.20 41.93 -22.74
N PRO A 185 14.97 42.83 -21.75
CA PRO A 185 14.44 44.16 -22.02
C PRO A 185 15.34 45.03 -22.91
N GLY A 186 16.66 44.81 -22.89
CA GLY A 186 17.63 45.56 -23.70
C GLY A 186 17.65 45.16 -25.18
N LEU A 187 16.98 44.07 -25.55
CA LEU A 187 16.91 43.54 -26.93
C LEU A 187 15.48 43.60 -27.51
N LEU A 188 14.57 44.32 -26.85
CA LEU A 188 13.23 44.59 -27.36
C LEU A 188 13.34 45.39 -28.68
N GLY A 189 13.02 44.75 -29.80
CA GLY A 189 13.02 45.36 -31.14
C GLY A 189 14.07 44.82 -32.12
N LEU A 190 15.01 43.96 -31.70
CA LEU A 190 16.08 43.43 -32.55
C LEU A 190 15.90 41.93 -32.92
N GLY A 191 14.69 41.40 -32.85
CA GLY A 191 14.34 40.05 -33.33
C GLY A 191 14.71 38.88 -32.41
N ASN A 192 15.77 38.99 -31.60
CA ASN A 192 16.18 37.98 -30.61
C ASN A 192 16.09 38.55 -29.18
N SER A 193 14.90 38.58 -28.60
CA SER A 193 14.62 39.23 -27.30
C SER A 193 14.64 38.30 -26.09
N VAL A 194 15.41 37.21 -26.14
CA VAL A 194 15.43 36.17 -25.11
C VAL A 194 16.87 35.83 -24.72
N VAL A 195 17.12 35.65 -23.42
CA VAL A 195 18.43 35.28 -22.87
C VAL A 195 18.30 34.13 -21.88
N MET A 196 19.37 33.37 -21.67
CA MET A 196 19.44 32.39 -20.58
C MET A 196 19.21 33.09 -19.24
N ASP A 197 18.36 32.47 -18.43
CA ASP A 197 17.98 33.01 -17.14
C ASP A 197 19.03 32.69 -16.08
N GLY A 198 19.59 33.73 -15.45
CA GLY A 198 20.53 33.60 -14.35
C GLY A 198 19.92 33.89 -12.97
N ASP A 199 18.62 34.14 -12.88
CA ASP A 199 17.97 34.46 -11.60
C ASP A 199 17.74 33.18 -10.78
N VAL A 200 18.47 33.05 -9.67
CA VAL A 200 18.38 31.91 -8.74
C VAL A 200 17.12 31.92 -7.88
N THR A 201 16.27 32.93 -7.98
CA THR A 201 14.97 32.96 -7.30
C THR A 201 13.86 32.28 -8.11
N HIS A 202 14.09 32.05 -9.41
CA HIS A 202 13.16 31.34 -10.27
C HIS A 202 13.16 29.83 -9.97
N LYS A 203 11.98 29.22 -10.02
CA LYS A 203 11.77 27.78 -9.79
C LYS A 203 11.19 27.10 -11.01
N ILE A 204 11.65 25.88 -11.25
CA ILE A 204 11.13 24.96 -12.25
C ILE A 204 10.35 23.89 -11.53
N TYR A 205 9.07 23.72 -11.89
CA TYR A 205 8.21 22.63 -11.43
C TYR A 205 8.12 21.60 -12.54
N TYR A 206 8.31 20.33 -12.23
CA TYR A 206 8.36 19.28 -13.23
C TYR A 206 7.57 18.04 -12.82
N THR A 207 7.12 17.30 -13.84
CA THR A 207 6.55 15.96 -13.74
C THR A 207 7.30 15.05 -14.70
N ILE A 208 7.90 13.99 -14.18
CA ILE A 208 8.61 12.96 -14.97
C ILE A 208 7.81 11.67 -14.83
N THR A 209 7.49 11.03 -15.95
CA THR A 209 6.74 9.78 -16.01
C THR A 209 7.54 8.75 -16.78
N GLY A 210 7.67 7.53 -16.23
CA GLY A 210 8.41 6.43 -16.84
C GLY A 210 8.12 5.09 -16.17
N TYR A 211 8.88 4.05 -16.47
CA TYR A 211 8.82 2.74 -15.79
C TYR A 211 10.21 2.15 -15.60
#